data_AF-A0A1C5WZ49-F1
#
_entry.id   AF-A0A1C5WZ49-F1
#
_cell.length_a   1.000
_cell.length_b   1.000
_cell.length_c   1.000
_cell.angle_alpha   90.00
_cell.angle_beta   90.00
_cell.angle_gamma   90.00
#
_symmetry.space_group_name_H-M   'P 1'
#
loop_
_entity.id
_entity.type
_entity.pdbx_description
1 polymer ?
#
loop_
_entity_poly.entity_id
_entity_poly.type
_entity_poly.pdbx_seq_one_letter_code
_entity_poly.pdbx_strand_id
1 'polypeptide(L)'
;MLIECPANTRLQDYLLQNDIHILTACGGRGNCAKCVVRIIKGHATVNTMDQIWFSEEQLLAGYRLGCHVYAKEPLTVEIPN
;
A
#
# COMPACT_ATOMS: atom_id res chain seq x y z
N MET A 1 -8.69 4.73 -6.86
CA MET A 1 -8.52 3.69 -7.89
C MET A 1 -8.43 2.34 -7.20
N LEU A 2 -9.33 1.40 -7.50
CA LEU A 2 -9.33 0.06 -6.92
C LEU A 2 -8.44 -0.90 -7.71
N ILE A 3 -7.65 -1.69 -7.02
CA ILE A 3 -6.71 -2.65 -7.59
C ILE A 3 -6.82 -3.96 -6.83
N GLU A 4 -7.01 -5.04 -7.57
CA GLU A 4 -7.00 -6.39 -7.05
C GLU A 4 -5.61 -6.98 -7.25
N CYS A 5 -4.97 -7.35 -6.15
CA CYS A 5 -3.62 -7.87 -6.12
C CYS A 5 -3.66 -9.37 -5.80
N PRO A 6 -3.01 -10.24 -6.60
CA PRO A 6 -2.90 -11.65 -6.29
C PRO A 6 -2.00 -11.89 -5.06
N ALA A 7 -2.18 -13.06 -4.43
CA ALA A 7 -1.36 -13.47 -3.30
C ALA A 7 0.12 -13.63 -3.67
N ASN A 8 1.00 -13.47 -2.68
CA ASN A 8 2.44 -13.69 -2.75
C ASN A 8 3.21 -12.72 -3.67
N THR A 9 2.74 -11.48 -3.81
CA THR A 9 3.37 -10.45 -4.64
C THR A 9 3.51 -9.12 -3.87
N ARG A 10 4.52 -8.31 -4.21
CA ARG A 10 4.65 -6.96 -3.66
C ARG A 10 3.70 -6.01 -4.37
N LEU A 11 2.99 -5.19 -3.61
CA LEU A 11 2.03 -4.24 -4.19
C LEU A 11 2.73 -3.29 -5.18
N GLN A 12 3.91 -2.78 -4.83
CA GLN A 12 4.71 -1.91 -5.70
C GLN A 12 5.02 -2.55 -7.07
N ASP A 13 5.27 -3.86 -7.10
CA ASP A 13 5.69 -4.57 -8.30
C ASP A 13 4.48 -4.79 -9.19
N TYR A 14 3.36 -5.20 -8.59
CA TYR A 14 2.08 -5.31 -9.28
C TYR A 14 1.60 -3.98 -9.86
N LEU A 15 1.72 -2.89 -9.10
CA LEU A 15 1.41 -1.54 -9.54
C LEU A 15 2.26 -1.15 -10.77
N LEU A 16 3.56 -1.42 -10.71
CA LEU A 16 4.49 -1.14 -11.80
C LEU A 16 4.17 -1.98 -13.05
N GLN A 17 3.84 -3.26 -12.89
CA GLN A 17 3.43 -4.16 -13.97
C GLN A 17 2.11 -3.73 -14.63
N ASN A 18 1.24 -3.03 -13.90
CA ASN A 18 -0.02 -2.49 -14.42
C ASN A 18 0.12 -1.05 -14.94
N ASP A 19 1.35 -0.53 -15.11
CA ASP A 19 1.63 0.87 -15.48
C ASP A 19 1.07 1.92 -14.50
N ILE A 20 0.72 1.50 -13.28
CA ILE A 20 0.18 2.36 -12.23
C ILE A 20 1.34 2.92 -11.42
N HIS A 21 1.69 4.16 -11.72
CA HIS A 21 2.77 4.87 -11.06
C HIS A 21 2.25 5.56 -9.80
N ILE A 22 2.38 4.89 -8.65
CA ILE A 22 2.28 5.58 -7.36
C ILE A 22 3.43 6.58 -7.21
N LEU A 23 3.19 7.69 -6.51
CA LEU A 23 4.19 8.73 -6.26
C LEU A 23 5.29 8.24 -5.30
N THR A 24 6.19 7.41 -5.80
CA THR A 24 7.41 6.96 -5.14
C THR A 24 8.54 7.96 -5.36
N ALA A 25 8.32 9.23 -4.99
CA ALA A 25 9.37 10.25 -5.03
C ALA A 25 10.62 9.84 -4.22
N CYS A 26 10.44 8.98 -3.21
CA CYS A 26 11.52 8.41 -2.40
C CYS A 26 12.10 7.08 -2.92
N GLY A 27 11.63 6.55 -4.06
CA GLY A 27 12.12 5.30 -4.66
C GLY A 27 11.87 4.04 -3.81
N GLY A 28 10.77 3.99 -3.06
CA GLY A 28 10.42 2.82 -2.23
C GLY A 28 11.04 2.80 -0.82
N ARG A 29 11.62 3.92 -0.35
CA ARG A 29 12.19 4.03 1.01
C ARG A 29 11.16 4.24 2.14
N GLY A 30 9.87 4.35 1.82
CA GLY A 30 8.81 4.61 2.81
C GLY A 30 8.82 6.02 3.43
N ASN A 31 9.81 6.87 3.13
CA ASN A 31 10.01 8.14 3.83
C ASN A 31 9.30 9.36 3.21
N CYS A 32 8.56 9.15 2.12
CA CYS A 32 7.83 10.22 1.44
C CYS A 32 6.33 10.26 1.77
N ALA A 33 5.77 9.18 2.33
CA ALA A 33 4.33 9.02 2.61
C ALA A 33 3.36 9.39 1.48
N LYS A 34 3.85 9.40 0.24
CA LYS A 34 3.03 9.63 -0.95
C LYS A 34 2.48 8.35 -1.57
N CYS A 35 3.04 7.19 -1.21
CA CYS A 35 2.53 5.89 -1.63
C CYS A 35 1.41 5.40 -0.69
N VAL A 36 0.44 6.25 -0.38
CA VAL A 36 -0.69 5.88 0.47
C VAL A 36 -1.63 4.96 -0.30
N VAL A 37 -2.01 3.84 0.31
CA VAL A 37 -3.03 2.94 -0.19
C VAL A 37 -3.95 2.54 0.94
N ARG A 38 -5.19 2.18 0.62
CA ARG A 38 -6.19 1.74 1.57
C ARG A 38 -6.57 0.31 1.27
N ILE A 39 -6.49 -0.57 2.25
CA ILE A 39 -6.88 -1.97 2.09
C ILE A 39 -8.39 -2.07 2.27
N ILE A 40 -9.08 -2.47 1.20
CA ILE A 40 -10.52 -2.68 1.18
C ILE A 40 -10.84 -4.14 1.55
N LYS A 41 -10.00 -5.07 1.09
CA LYS A 41 -10.19 -6.50 1.33
C LYS A 41 -8.85 -7.21 1.46
N GLY A 42 -8.77 -8.18 2.36
CA GLY A 42 -7.54 -8.89 2.69
C GLY A 42 -6.75 -8.21 3.81
N HIS A 43 -5.62 -8.81 4.18
CA HIS A 43 -4.77 -8.31 5.25
C HIS A 43 -3.37 -7.99 4.72
N ALA A 44 -2.86 -6.80 5.06
CA ALA A 44 -1.44 -6.52 4.90
C ALA A 44 -0.82 -6.06 6.21
N THR A 45 0.44 -6.42 6.36
CA THR A 45 1.24 -6.11 7.55
C THR A 45 1.42 -4.61 7.68
N VAL A 46 1.15 -4.12 8.89
CA VAL A 46 1.46 -2.74 9.30
C VAL A 46 2.93 -2.69 9.67
N ASN A 47 3.68 -1.79 9.05
CA ASN A 47 5.05 -1.50 9.45
C ASN A 47 5.09 -0.30 10.40
N THR A 48 6.17 -0.18 11.16
CA THR A 48 6.41 0.98 12.04
C THR A 48 6.34 2.30 11.29
N MET A 49 6.76 2.34 10.01
CA MET A 49 6.61 3.53 9.17
C MET A 49 5.15 3.92 8.93
N ASP A 50 4.23 2.95 8.79
CA ASP A 50 2.80 3.25 8.66
C ASP A 50 2.30 3.95 9.92
N GLN A 51 2.73 3.49 11.10
CA GLN A 51 2.34 4.11 12.38
C GLN A 51 2.92 5.50 12.60
N ILE A 52 4.06 5.81 11.95
CA ILE A 52 4.67 7.15 12.00
C ILE A 52 3.90 8.13 11.12
N TRP A 53 3.41 7.67 9.96
CA TRP A 53 2.77 8.54 8.96
C TRP A 53 1.25 8.60 9.06
N PHE A 54 0.61 7.55 9.57
CA PHE A 54 -0.85 7.47 9.72
C PHE A 54 -1.23 7.32 11.19
N SER A 55 -2.29 8.01 11.59
CA SER A 55 -2.91 7.85 12.92
C SER A 55 -3.58 6.47 13.06
N GLU A 56 -3.78 6.01 14.30
CA GLU A 56 -4.46 4.73 14.57
C GLU A 56 -5.80 4.59 13.85
N GLU A 57 -6.62 5.65 13.78
CA GLU A 57 -7.89 5.64 13.06
C GLU A 57 -7.72 5.35 11.57
N GLN A 58 -6.68 5.90 10.95
CA GLN A 58 -6.35 5.63 9.55
C GLN A 58 -5.81 4.21 9.38
N LEU A 59 -4.97 3.73 10.30
CA LEU A 59 -4.50 2.35 10.28
C LEU A 59 -5.66 1.34 10.44
N LEU A 60 -6.67 1.69 11.24
CA LEU A 60 -7.92 0.95 11.45
C LEU A 60 -8.83 1.03 10.22
N ALA A 61 -8.89 2.17 9.55
CA ALA A 61 -9.61 2.35 8.29
C ALA A 61 -8.93 1.68 7.07
N GLY A 62 -7.76 1.06 7.27
CA GLY A 62 -7.02 0.28 6.28
C GLY A 62 -5.91 1.03 5.55
N TYR A 63 -5.56 2.25 5.96
CA TYR A 63 -4.49 3.03 5.31
C TYR A 63 -3.09 2.48 5.62
N ARG A 64 -2.27 2.34 4.57
CA ARG A 64 -0.91 1.78 4.59
C ARG A 64 -0.02 2.45 3.55
N LEU A 65 1.30 2.33 3.72
CA LEU A 65 2.31 2.71 2.74
C LEU A 65 2.49 1.58 1.72
N GLY A 66 1.85 1.72 0.57
CA GLY A 66 1.89 0.76 -0.55
C GLY A 66 3.29 0.35 -1.00
N CYS A 67 4.31 1.19 -0.77
CA CYS A 67 5.72 0.85 -1.04
C CYS A 67 6.22 -0.37 -0.26
N HIS A 68 5.73 -0.57 0.97
CA HIS A 68 6.14 -1.68 1.85
C HIS A 68 5.07 -2.76 1.99
N VAL A 69 3.93 -2.62 1.30
CA VAL A 69 2.85 -3.59 1.35
C VAL A 69 3.25 -4.86 0.60
N TYR A 70 3.25 -5.97 1.32
CA TYR A 70 3.39 -7.30 0.78
C TYR A 70 2.06 -8.04 0.86
N ALA A 71 1.53 -8.44 -0.29
CA ALA A 71 0.32 -9.25 -0.35
C ALA A 71 0.67 -10.70 -0.05
N LYS A 72 0.39 -11.17 1.17
CA LYS A 72 0.51 -12.61 1.49
C LYS A 72 -0.66 -13.42 0.93
N GLU A 73 -1.82 -12.78 0.85
CA GLU A 73 -3.09 -13.32 0.39
C GLU A 73 -3.69 -12.38 -0.66
N PRO A 74 -4.69 -12.79 -1.46
CA PRO A 74 -5.27 -11.92 -2.46
C PRO A 74 -5.95 -10.73 -1.75
N LEU A 75 -5.51 -9.52 -2.08
CA LEU A 75 -5.96 -8.31 -1.42
C LEU A 75 -6.46 -7.28 -2.43
N THR A 76 -7.52 -6.59 -2.05
CA THR A 76 -8.09 -5.48 -2.81
C THR A 76 -7.68 -4.20 -2.11
N VAL A 77 -6.95 -3.35 -2.83
CA VAL A 77 -6.52 -2.05 -2.34
C VAL A 77 -7.13 -0.92 -3.17
N GLU A 78 -7.31 0.21 -2.52
CA GLU A 78 -7.74 1.45 -3.12
C GLU A 78 -6.61 2.47 -2.99
N ILE A 79 -6.22 3.08 -4.10
CA ILE A 79 -5.27 4.19 -4.13
C ILE A 79 -6.09 5.49 -4.14
N PRO A 80 -6.07 6.29 -3.07
CA PRO A 80 -6.53 7.67 -3.11
C PRO A 80 -5.55 8.48 -3.98
N ASN A 81 -6.07 9.20 -4.97
CA ASN A 81 -5.28 9.97 -5.93
C ASN A 81 -4.75 11.27 -5.31
#